data_AF-A0A226ML29-F1
#
_entry.id   AF-A0A226ML29-F1
#
_cell.length_a   1.000
_cell.length_b   1.000
_cell.length_c   1.000
_cell.angle_alpha   90.00
_cell.angle_beta   90.00
_cell.angle_gamma   90.00
#
_symmetry.space_group_name_H-M   'P 1'
#
loop_
_entity.id
_entity.type
_entity.pdbx_description
1 polymer ?
#
loop_
_entity_poly.entity_id
_entity_poly.type
_entity_poly.pdbx_seq_one_letter_code
_entity_poly.pdbx_strand_id
1 'polypeptide(L)'
;MLLTRQFWHISDLHLDPTYHITPDHTKVCSSSKGANASNPGPFGDFLCDSPYELILSAFTFMKDTKQQASFMIWTGDSPPHVPVEELSTKLVINIIGNMSSTIRSFFPDLQVFPALGNHDYWPQDQLPVTTSEVYNAVADFWKPWLTDEAISTFRKGGFYTQLFQSNVSSQPLRIISLNTNLYYSPNHVTVNITDPANQLAWLEGILEASSQKKEKVYIIGHVPIGYLPFARNTTAIREYYNERLVKIFRKYSSVIAGQFFGHTHRDSIMVLLDEEGQPINSLFVAPAVTPVKNVWQMESNNPGVRLYQYDPLNYSLLDLWQFYLDLRDANKKNESNWKLEYILTKAYGIEDLKPESLYEMAKQLSVPHSTLFEQYYSNFIVSYNKTIVCEEGCKTCQICAIQYLDYSSYADCINQEEARR
;
A
#
# COMPACT_ATOMS: atom_id res chain seq x y z
N MET A 1 26.37 -10.25 -15.91
CA MET A 1 25.73 -9.18 -15.10
C MET A 1 24.24 -9.39 -15.27
N LEU A 2 23.55 -9.93 -14.25
CA LEU A 2 22.12 -10.17 -14.33
C LEU A 2 21.42 -8.81 -14.50
N LEU A 3 20.55 -8.71 -15.50
CA LEU A 3 19.89 -7.48 -15.87
C LEU A 3 18.77 -7.25 -14.83
N THR A 4 18.93 -6.31 -13.90
CA THR A 4 17.87 -6.00 -12.91
C THR A 4 16.93 -4.93 -13.48
N ARG A 5 15.62 -5.08 -13.29
CA ARG A 5 14.63 -4.05 -13.61
C ARG A 5 14.02 -3.50 -12.31
N GLN A 6 13.40 -2.33 -12.40
CA GLN A 6 12.84 -1.64 -11.25
C GLN A 6 11.42 -1.18 -11.49
N PHE A 7 10.62 -1.02 -10.43
CA PHE A 7 9.35 -0.30 -10.48
C PHE A 7 9.11 0.47 -9.18
N TRP A 8 8.43 1.62 -9.28
CA TRP A 8 8.03 2.43 -8.13
C TRP A 8 6.71 1.92 -7.54
N HIS A 9 6.55 2.01 -6.23
CA HIS A 9 5.28 1.90 -5.53
C HIS A 9 5.07 3.14 -4.67
N ILE A 10 3.98 3.85 -4.98
CA ILE A 10 3.48 4.97 -4.18
C ILE A 10 2.06 4.67 -3.71
N SER A 11 1.68 5.19 -2.55
CA SER A 11 0.35 5.00 -1.99
C SER A 11 0.01 6.15 -1.05
N ASP A 12 -1.29 6.35 -0.81
CA ASP A 12 -1.81 7.18 0.28
C ASP A 12 -1.20 8.59 0.24
N LEU A 13 -1.47 9.28 -0.87
CA LEU A 13 -0.99 10.63 -1.10
C LEU A 13 -1.72 11.63 -0.20
N HIS A 14 -3.04 11.44 -0.04
CA HIS A 14 -3.96 12.29 0.72
C HIS A 14 -3.61 13.77 0.62
N LEU A 15 -3.89 14.37 -0.53
CA LEU A 15 -3.76 15.81 -0.71
C LEU A 15 -4.77 16.53 0.19
N ASP A 16 -4.31 17.40 1.08
CA ASP A 16 -5.14 18.43 1.71
C ASP A 16 -5.00 19.75 0.92
N PRO A 17 -6.01 20.13 0.09
CA PRO A 17 -5.96 21.37 -0.68
C PRO A 17 -6.07 22.62 0.20
N THR A 18 -6.43 22.48 1.47
CA THR A 18 -6.61 23.57 2.43
C THR A 18 -5.34 23.89 3.21
N TYR A 19 -4.29 23.07 3.08
CA TYR A 19 -3.04 23.28 3.82
C TYR A 19 -2.43 24.66 3.55
N HIS A 20 -2.29 25.46 4.59
CA HIS A 20 -1.56 26.72 4.55
C HIS A 20 -1.01 27.09 5.94
N ILE A 21 0.15 27.73 5.98
CA ILE A 21 0.77 28.15 7.25
C ILE A 21 0.09 29.43 7.74
N THR A 22 -0.44 29.39 8.96
CA THR A 22 -1.16 30.51 9.59
C THR A 22 -0.95 30.50 11.12
N PRO A 23 -0.97 31.66 11.80
CA PRO A 23 -0.79 31.72 13.26
C PRO A 23 -1.86 30.94 14.05
N ASP A 24 -3.06 30.79 13.49
CA ASP A 24 -4.13 29.99 14.06
C ASP A 24 -3.93 28.51 13.65
N HIS A 25 -3.20 27.75 14.46
CA HIS A 25 -2.84 26.37 14.15
C HIS A 25 -4.04 25.42 13.97
N THR A 26 -5.25 25.82 14.39
CA THR A 26 -6.49 25.07 14.13
C THR A 26 -6.98 25.20 12.69
N LYS A 27 -6.45 26.16 11.92
CA LYS A 27 -6.84 26.47 10.54
C LYS A 27 -5.75 26.14 9.53
N VAL A 28 -4.66 25.50 9.95
CA VAL A 28 -3.57 25.14 9.05
C VAL A 28 -4.03 24.16 7.99
N CYS A 29 -4.84 23.18 8.37
CA CYS A 29 -5.33 22.12 7.50
C CYS A 29 -6.69 21.65 8.00
N SER A 30 -7.61 21.31 7.09
CA SER A 30 -8.93 20.80 7.46
C SER A 30 -8.84 19.36 7.94
N SER A 31 -7.83 18.61 7.49
CA SER A 31 -7.58 17.22 7.92
C SER A 31 -7.26 17.09 9.42
N SER A 32 -6.83 18.16 10.10
CA SER A 32 -6.65 18.13 11.57
C SER A 32 -7.98 18.20 12.33
N LYS A 33 -9.09 18.50 11.64
CA LYS A 33 -10.45 18.55 12.20
C LYS A 33 -10.54 19.56 13.36
N GLY A 34 -9.86 20.70 13.20
CA GLY A 34 -9.80 21.77 14.20
C GLY A 34 -8.78 21.53 15.33
N ALA A 35 -8.04 20.42 15.32
CA ALA A 35 -6.90 20.27 16.22
C ALA A 35 -5.77 21.23 15.82
N ASN A 36 -5.05 21.76 16.81
CA ASN A 36 -3.87 22.57 16.55
C ASN A 36 -2.81 21.71 15.86
N ALA A 37 -2.44 22.07 14.62
CA ALA A 37 -1.24 21.54 13.97
C ALA A 37 -0.02 21.71 14.89
N SER A 38 0.80 20.67 15.02
CA SER A 38 1.80 20.57 16.08
C SER A 38 2.96 21.55 15.86
N ASN A 39 3.58 21.48 14.68
CA ASN A 39 4.67 22.34 14.25
C ASN A 39 4.66 22.44 12.71
N PRO A 40 3.65 23.13 12.14
CA PRO A 40 3.41 23.13 10.71
C PRO A 40 4.56 23.81 9.96
N GLY A 41 4.93 23.22 8.82
CA GLY A 41 5.95 23.73 7.93
C GLY A 41 5.60 23.50 6.47
N PRO A 42 6.46 23.93 5.55
CA PRO A 42 6.16 23.93 4.11
C PRO A 42 5.84 22.53 3.55
N PHE A 43 6.38 21.47 4.15
CA PHE A 43 6.16 20.09 3.71
C PHE A 43 5.11 19.34 4.53
N GLY A 44 4.41 19.99 5.45
CA GLY A 44 3.29 19.40 6.18
C GLY A 44 3.42 19.46 7.70
N ASP A 45 2.55 18.74 8.39
CA ASP A 45 2.55 18.53 9.84
C ASP A 45 2.04 17.12 10.12
N PHE A 46 2.46 16.49 11.22
CA PHE A 46 1.98 15.13 11.56
C PHE A 46 0.49 15.09 11.95
N LEU A 47 -0.19 16.23 12.15
CA LEU A 47 -1.65 16.27 12.33
C LEU A 47 -2.39 16.68 11.04
N CYS A 48 -1.66 16.85 9.94
CA CYS A 48 -2.21 17.23 8.66
C CYS A 48 -1.97 16.14 7.62
N ASP A 49 -2.87 16.07 6.66
CA ASP A 49 -2.63 15.43 5.39
C ASP A 49 -1.65 16.24 4.53
N SER A 50 -1.23 15.66 3.42
CA SER A 50 -0.13 16.19 2.60
C SER A 50 -0.49 17.55 2.00
N PRO A 51 0.31 18.61 2.23
CA PRO A 51 0.29 19.74 1.31
C PRO A 51 0.73 19.28 -0.08
N TYR A 52 0.28 19.99 -1.11
CA TYR A 52 0.68 19.69 -2.48
C TYR A 52 2.20 19.73 -2.68
N GLU A 53 2.90 20.62 -1.98
CA GLU A 53 4.36 20.74 -2.00
C GLU A 53 5.06 19.44 -1.55
N LEU A 54 4.52 18.73 -0.55
CA LEU A 54 5.07 17.44 -0.11
C LEU A 54 4.99 16.41 -1.24
N ILE A 55 3.83 16.29 -1.88
CA ILE A 55 3.60 15.35 -3.00
C ILE A 55 4.52 15.70 -4.18
N LEU A 56 4.63 16.98 -4.54
CA LEU A 56 5.54 17.44 -5.59
C LEU A 56 7.00 17.13 -5.25
N SER A 57 7.41 17.27 -4.00
CA SER A 57 8.76 16.93 -3.57
C SER A 57 9.08 15.44 -3.73
N ALA A 58 8.10 14.56 -3.45
CA ALA A 58 8.25 13.12 -3.63
C ALA A 58 8.45 12.76 -5.11
N PHE A 59 7.63 13.33 -6.00
CA PHE A 59 7.74 13.09 -7.43
C PHE A 59 9.00 13.71 -8.05
N THR A 60 9.43 14.86 -7.57
CA THR A 60 10.71 15.48 -7.95
C THR A 60 11.87 14.56 -7.58
N PHE A 61 11.89 14.08 -6.33
CA PHE A 61 12.89 13.12 -5.89
C PHE A 61 12.90 11.87 -6.77
N MET A 62 11.76 11.21 -6.96
CA MET A 62 11.63 9.99 -7.76
C MET A 62 12.19 10.18 -9.19
N LYS A 63 11.88 11.32 -9.82
CA LYS A 63 12.39 11.70 -11.15
C LYS A 63 13.92 11.91 -11.16
N ASP A 64 14.47 12.54 -10.13
CA ASP A 64 15.87 12.94 -10.07
C ASP A 64 16.83 11.83 -9.58
N THR A 65 16.31 10.77 -8.95
CA THR A 65 17.11 9.64 -8.42
C THR A 65 17.93 8.87 -9.47
N LYS A 66 17.77 9.16 -10.77
CA LYS A 66 18.34 8.45 -11.92
C LYS A 66 17.99 6.95 -11.98
N GLN A 67 17.10 6.47 -11.11
CA GLN A 67 16.61 5.09 -11.16
C GLN A 67 15.70 4.94 -12.38
N GLN A 68 15.90 3.86 -13.14
CA GLN A 68 15.11 3.59 -14.35
C GLN A 68 14.01 2.58 -14.02
N ALA A 69 12.86 3.11 -13.60
CA ALA A 69 11.67 2.31 -13.40
C ALA A 69 11.04 1.92 -14.74
N SER A 70 10.58 0.68 -14.84
CA SER A 70 9.88 0.14 -16.02
C SER A 70 8.38 0.42 -15.98
N PHE A 71 7.83 0.58 -14.78
CA PHE A 71 6.45 1.02 -14.51
C PHE A 71 6.36 1.58 -13.08
N MET A 72 5.17 2.07 -12.72
CA MET A 72 4.80 2.45 -11.35
C MET A 72 3.51 1.75 -10.96
N ILE A 73 3.38 1.37 -9.70
CA ILE A 73 2.10 1.03 -9.09
C ILE A 73 1.67 2.16 -8.15
N TRP A 74 0.41 2.54 -8.21
CA TRP A 74 -0.18 3.60 -7.36
C TRP A 74 -1.42 3.07 -6.67
N THR A 75 -1.33 2.73 -5.39
CA THR A 75 -2.40 2.02 -4.67
C THR A 75 -3.42 2.95 -4.01
N GLY A 76 -3.70 4.12 -4.60
CA GLY A 76 -4.86 4.95 -4.26
C GLY A 76 -4.69 5.90 -3.08
N ASP A 77 -5.84 6.37 -2.59
CA ASP A 77 -6.05 7.32 -1.49
C ASP A 77 -5.49 8.72 -1.74
N SER A 78 -6.25 9.48 -2.54
CA SER A 78 -5.92 10.83 -2.96
C SER A 78 -6.58 11.93 -2.12
N PRO A 79 -7.87 11.87 -1.77
CA PRO A 79 -8.53 12.91 -0.97
C PRO A 79 -8.10 12.91 0.51
N PRO A 80 -8.27 14.03 1.24
CA PRO A 80 -7.85 14.14 2.63
C PRO A 80 -8.86 13.50 3.61
N HIS A 81 -8.43 13.31 4.85
CA HIS A 81 -9.21 12.85 5.98
C HIS A 81 -10.02 13.99 6.62
N VAL A 82 -11.09 14.41 5.96
CA VAL A 82 -12.04 15.40 6.48
C VAL A 82 -13.42 14.77 6.73
N PRO A 83 -14.30 15.39 7.53
CA PRO A 83 -15.69 14.96 7.63
C PRO A 83 -16.36 14.82 6.26
N VAL A 84 -17.28 13.86 6.11
CA VAL A 84 -17.92 13.52 4.83
C VAL A 84 -18.58 14.73 4.17
N GLU A 85 -19.18 15.60 4.99
CA GLU A 85 -19.86 16.83 4.60
C GLU A 85 -18.93 17.92 4.03
N GLU A 86 -17.62 17.83 4.28
CA GLU A 86 -16.62 18.76 3.72
C GLU A 86 -16.13 18.32 2.34
N LEU A 87 -16.48 17.11 1.91
CA LEU A 87 -16.21 16.58 0.57
C LEU A 87 -17.50 16.45 -0.25
N SER A 88 -17.31 16.14 -1.53
CA SER A 88 -18.37 15.76 -2.46
C SER A 88 -17.80 14.87 -3.55
N THR A 89 -18.66 14.16 -4.29
CA THR A 89 -18.25 13.37 -5.47
C THR A 89 -17.39 14.20 -6.43
N LYS A 90 -17.77 15.45 -6.69
CA LYS A 90 -17.03 16.37 -7.57
C LYS A 90 -15.64 16.70 -7.03
N LEU A 91 -15.52 16.99 -5.73
CA LEU A 91 -14.22 17.30 -5.11
C LEU A 91 -13.30 16.08 -5.12
N VAL A 92 -13.81 14.90 -4.77
CA VAL A 92 -13.06 13.64 -4.85
C VAL A 92 -12.55 13.39 -6.27
N ILE A 93 -13.42 13.49 -7.28
CA ILE A 93 -13.04 13.33 -8.69
C ILE A 93 -11.96 14.34 -9.09
N ASN A 94 -12.09 15.61 -8.68
CA ASN A 94 -11.11 16.65 -8.99
C ASN A 94 -9.74 16.36 -8.36
N ILE A 95 -9.69 15.87 -7.13
CA ILE A 95 -8.43 15.54 -6.45
C ILE A 95 -7.76 14.35 -7.13
N ILE A 96 -8.51 13.28 -7.44
CA ILE A 96 -7.96 12.12 -8.16
C ILE A 96 -7.48 12.53 -9.56
N GLY A 97 -8.23 13.39 -10.25
CA GLY A 97 -7.84 13.96 -11.54
C GLY A 97 -6.58 14.81 -11.45
N ASN A 98 -6.42 15.60 -10.38
CA ASN A 98 -5.20 16.36 -10.09
C ASN A 98 -4.00 15.42 -9.92
N MET A 99 -4.08 14.44 -9.02
CA MET A 99 -3.01 13.46 -8.80
C MET A 99 -2.65 12.71 -10.08
N SER A 100 -3.65 12.24 -10.82
CA SER A 100 -3.44 11.54 -12.10
C SER A 100 -2.71 12.44 -13.11
N SER A 101 -3.09 13.72 -13.20
CA SER A 101 -2.42 14.68 -14.09
C SER A 101 -1.00 15.00 -13.62
N THR A 102 -0.78 15.14 -12.32
CA THR A 102 0.54 15.42 -11.74
C THR A 102 1.51 14.28 -11.99
N ILE A 103 1.09 13.04 -11.78
CA ILE A 103 1.89 11.85 -12.08
C ILE A 103 2.27 11.82 -13.57
N ARG A 104 1.32 12.06 -14.49
CA ARG A 104 1.62 12.12 -15.94
C ARG A 104 2.59 13.24 -16.30
N SER A 105 2.49 14.40 -15.65
CA SER A 105 3.42 15.52 -15.91
C SER A 105 4.84 15.22 -15.48
N PHE A 106 5.03 14.50 -14.36
CA PHE A 106 6.35 14.10 -13.90
C PHE A 106 6.92 12.90 -14.69
N PHE A 107 6.06 11.96 -15.07
CA PHE A 107 6.43 10.69 -15.68
C PHE A 107 5.61 10.41 -16.97
N PRO A 108 5.79 11.20 -18.03
CA PRO A 108 4.95 11.12 -19.24
C PRO A 108 5.06 9.79 -19.97
N ASP A 109 6.23 9.14 -19.92
CA ASP A 109 6.53 7.90 -20.64
C ASP A 109 6.40 6.65 -19.76
N LEU A 110 6.07 6.81 -18.46
CA LEU A 110 6.00 5.69 -17.52
C LEU A 110 4.56 5.17 -17.45
N GLN A 111 4.39 3.87 -17.70
CA GLN A 111 3.11 3.21 -17.46
C GLN A 111 2.84 3.12 -15.95
N VAL A 112 1.64 3.53 -15.53
CA VAL A 112 1.20 3.48 -14.14
C VAL A 112 0.04 2.50 -14.02
N PHE A 113 0.10 1.61 -13.04
CA PHE A 113 -0.99 0.70 -12.69
C PHE A 113 -1.62 1.17 -11.38
N PRO A 114 -2.71 1.95 -11.46
CA PRO A 114 -3.38 2.43 -10.26
C PRO A 114 -4.40 1.43 -9.68
N ALA A 115 -4.68 1.57 -8.39
CA ALA A 115 -5.83 1.01 -7.68
C ALA A 115 -6.56 2.15 -6.94
N LEU A 116 -7.87 2.01 -6.74
CA LEU A 116 -8.63 2.95 -5.91
C LEU A 116 -8.41 2.64 -4.44
N GLY A 117 -8.29 3.67 -3.61
CA GLY A 117 -8.39 3.57 -2.17
C GLY A 117 -9.79 3.89 -1.62
N ASN A 118 -9.97 3.74 -0.31
CA ASN A 118 -11.28 3.91 0.32
C ASN A 118 -11.68 5.39 0.41
N HIS A 119 -10.72 6.33 0.43
CA HIS A 119 -10.97 7.77 0.35
C HIS A 119 -11.20 8.24 -1.09
N ASP A 120 -10.90 7.44 -2.12
CA ASP A 120 -11.15 7.77 -3.53
C ASP A 120 -12.64 7.61 -3.94
N TYR A 121 -13.57 7.83 -3.00
CA TYR A 121 -15.01 7.80 -3.24
C TYR A 121 -15.74 8.78 -2.30
N TRP A 122 -16.94 9.21 -2.69
CA TRP A 122 -17.81 10.00 -1.82
C TRP A 122 -19.22 9.40 -1.73
N PRO A 123 -19.76 9.19 -0.50
CA PRO A 123 -19.05 9.27 0.79
C PRO A 123 -17.86 8.29 0.86
N GLN A 124 -16.84 8.61 1.66
CA GLN A 124 -15.67 7.74 1.82
C GLN A 124 -16.09 6.31 2.24
N ASP A 125 -15.29 5.33 1.84
CA ASP A 125 -15.49 3.89 2.07
C ASP A 125 -16.65 3.23 1.32
N GLN A 126 -17.66 3.99 0.87
CA GLN A 126 -18.92 3.46 0.31
C GLN A 126 -18.81 3.09 -1.18
N LEU A 127 -17.75 2.38 -1.56
CA LEU A 127 -17.49 1.99 -2.95
C LEU A 127 -18.55 0.96 -3.43
N PRO A 128 -19.25 1.22 -4.56
CA PRO A 128 -20.37 0.41 -5.00
C PRO A 128 -19.97 -0.84 -5.80
N VAL A 129 -20.90 -1.79 -5.88
CA VAL A 129 -20.72 -3.04 -6.65
C VAL A 129 -21.06 -2.92 -8.15
N THR A 130 -21.42 -1.72 -8.60
CA THR A 130 -21.77 -1.43 -9.99
C THR A 130 -21.11 -0.13 -10.45
N THR A 131 -21.30 0.23 -11.73
CA THR A 131 -20.78 1.48 -12.28
C THR A 131 -21.23 2.71 -11.49
N SER A 132 -20.39 3.73 -11.46
CA SER A 132 -20.65 4.97 -10.73
C SER A 132 -20.01 6.17 -11.42
N GLU A 133 -20.38 7.39 -11.02
CA GLU A 133 -19.77 8.62 -11.53
C GLU A 133 -18.25 8.63 -11.30
N VAL A 134 -17.80 8.25 -10.10
CA VAL A 134 -16.38 8.16 -9.76
C VAL A 134 -15.67 7.13 -10.64
N TYR A 135 -16.19 5.91 -10.77
CA TYR A 135 -15.56 4.88 -11.60
C TYR A 135 -15.46 5.31 -13.07
N ASN A 136 -16.46 6.03 -13.56
CA ASN A 136 -16.44 6.55 -14.92
C ASN A 136 -15.41 7.66 -15.10
N ALA A 137 -15.37 8.64 -14.19
CA ALA A 137 -14.41 9.74 -14.27
C ALA A 137 -12.97 9.26 -14.11
N VAL A 138 -12.71 8.36 -13.16
CA VAL A 138 -11.37 7.81 -12.92
C VAL A 138 -10.91 6.95 -14.09
N ALA A 139 -11.80 6.16 -14.69
CA ALA A 139 -11.50 5.48 -15.95
C ALA A 139 -11.03 6.46 -17.04
N ASP A 140 -11.67 7.62 -17.17
CA ASP A 140 -11.26 8.63 -18.15
C ASP A 140 -9.87 9.21 -17.86
N PHE A 141 -9.52 9.42 -16.58
CA PHE A 141 -8.19 9.88 -16.19
C PHE A 141 -7.10 8.84 -16.48
N TRP A 142 -7.41 7.55 -16.31
CA TRP A 142 -6.45 6.44 -16.40
C TRP A 142 -6.36 5.78 -17.78
N LYS A 143 -7.23 6.18 -18.73
CA LYS A 143 -7.15 5.78 -20.15
C LYS A 143 -5.73 5.81 -20.74
N PRO A 144 -4.88 6.82 -20.49
CA PRO A 144 -3.52 6.83 -21.05
C PRO A 144 -2.62 5.69 -20.59
N TRP A 145 -2.93 5.02 -19.47
CA TRP A 145 -2.11 3.94 -18.92
C TRP A 145 -2.67 2.54 -19.15
N LEU A 146 -3.96 2.44 -19.49
CA LEU A 146 -4.74 1.20 -19.48
C LEU A 146 -5.37 0.92 -20.85
N THR A 147 -5.52 -0.35 -21.20
CA THR A 147 -6.24 -0.78 -22.40
C THR A 147 -7.75 -0.55 -22.28
N ASP A 148 -8.46 -0.52 -23.41
CA ASP A 148 -9.93 -0.40 -23.43
C ASP A 148 -10.64 -1.53 -22.67
N GLU A 149 -10.08 -2.74 -22.67
CA GLU A 149 -10.61 -3.88 -21.90
C GLU A 149 -10.48 -3.64 -20.39
N ALA A 150 -9.31 -3.16 -19.94
CA ALA A 150 -9.08 -2.79 -18.56
C ALA A 150 -10.03 -1.65 -18.13
N ILE A 151 -10.17 -0.61 -18.96
CA ILE A 151 -11.09 0.51 -18.74
C ILE A 151 -12.55 0.04 -18.66
N SER A 152 -12.98 -0.86 -19.54
CA SER A 152 -14.33 -1.41 -19.56
C SER A 152 -14.65 -2.19 -18.27
N THR A 153 -13.70 -2.97 -17.78
CA THR A 153 -13.85 -3.72 -16.51
C THR A 153 -13.84 -2.77 -15.32
N PHE A 154 -12.93 -1.79 -15.30
CA PHE A 154 -12.83 -0.79 -14.24
C PHE A 154 -14.13 0.00 -14.07
N ARG A 155 -14.76 0.43 -15.17
CA ARG A 155 -16.05 1.15 -15.10
C ARG A 155 -17.17 0.37 -14.43
N LYS A 156 -17.10 -0.97 -14.39
CA LYS A 156 -18.13 -1.83 -13.80
C LYS A 156 -17.96 -2.01 -12.29
N GLY A 157 -16.74 -2.01 -11.77
CA GLY A 157 -16.50 -2.36 -10.36
C GLY A 157 -15.20 -1.84 -9.73
N GLY A 158 -14.47 -0.95 -10.39
CA GLY A 158 -13.24 -0.34 -9.86
C GLY A 158 -12.00 -1.25 -9.84
N PHE A 159 -12.05 -2.41 -10.51
CA PHE A 159 -10.94 -3.36 -10.65
C PHE A 159 -10.66 -3.67 -12.12
N TYR A 160 -9.45 -4.13 -12.44
CA TYR A 160 -9.07 -4.52 -13.81
C TYR A 160 -7.82 -5.40 -13.83
N THR A 161 -7.49 -5.93 -15.00
CA THR A 161 -6.19 -6.52 -15.26
C THR A 161 -5.56 -5.92 -16.52
N GLN A 162 -4.24 -5.83 -16.55
CA GLN A 162 -3.47 -5.30 -17.66
C GLN A 162 -2.18 -6.12 -17.83
N LEU A 163 -1.84 -6.48 -19.06
CA LEU A 163 -0.53 -7.06 -19.36
C LEU A 163 0.52 -5.95 -19.39
N PHE A 164 1.62 -6.18 -18.70
CA PHE A 164 2.85 -5.43 -18.83
C PHE A 164 3.75 -6.14 -19.85
N GLN A 165 4.04 -5.47 -20.97
CA GLN A 165 4.88 -6.02 -22.02
C GLN A 165 6.34 -5.66 -21.76
N SER A 166 7.15 -6.68 -21.44
CA SER A 166 8.60 -6.56 -21.35
C SER A 166 9.24 -6.96 -22.67
N ASN A 167 10.16 -6.14 -23.19
CA ASN A 167 10.95 -6.50 -24.39
C ASN A 167 12.06 -7.51 -24.09
N VAL A 168 12.23 -7.93 -22.82
CA VAL A 168 13.33 -8.79 -22.37
C VAL A 168 12.88 -10.22 -22.10
N SER A 169 11.64 -10.44 -21.66
CA SER A 169 11.14 -11.76 -21.30
C SER A 169 10.06 -12.24 -22.26
N SER A 170 10.12 -13.54 -22.57
CA SER A 170 9.04 -14.25 -23.27
C SER A 170 7.88 -14.61 -22.34
N GLN A 171 8.08 -14.53 -21.01
CA GLN A 171 7.03 -14.71 -20.03
C GLN A 171 6.31 -13.37 -19.80
N PRO A 172 4.98 -13.27 -20.01
CA PRO A 172 4.25 -12.04 -19.73
C PRO A 172 4.05 -11.82 -18.22
N LEU A 173 4.11 -10.56 -17.78
CA LEU A 173 3.62 -10.15 -16.47
C LEU A 173 2.22 -9.56 -16.61
N ARG A 174 1.30 -10.01 -15.76
CA ARG A 174 -0.03 -9.48 -15.62
C ARG A 174 -0.15 -8.73 -14.31
N ILE A 175 -0.60 -7.48 -14.37
CA ILE A 175 -1.03 -6.73 -13.19
C ILE A 175 -2.52 -6.98 -13.00
N ILE A 176 -2.92 -7.34 -11.79
CA ILE A 176 -4.31 -7.41 -11.36
C ILE A 176 -4.52 -6.33 -10.31
N SER A 177 -5.29 -5.30 -10.64
CA SER A 177 -5.67 -4.23 -9.74
C SER A 177 -7.03 -4.53 -9.15
N LEU A 178 -7.04 -4.85 -7.85
CA LEU A 178 -8.22 -5.19 -7.08
C LEU A 178 -8.86 -3.96 -6.45
N ASN A 179 -10.18 -3.98 -6.37
CA ASN A 179 -10.93 -3.05 -5.54
C ASN A 179 -11.23 -3.73 -4.21
N THR A 180 -10.21 -3.79 -3.33
CA THR A 180 -10.34 -4.39 -2.00
C THR A 180 -11.20 -3.56 -1.04
N ASN A 181 -11.51 -2.31 -1.39
CA ASN A 181 -12.44 -1.48 -0.63
C ASN A 181 -13.87 -2.05 -0.60
N LEU A 182 -14.23 -2.91 -1.57
CA LEU A 182 -15.48 -3.66 -1.53
C LEU A 182 -15.55 -4.62 -0.32
N TYR A 183 -14.40 -5.01 0.20
CA TYR A 183 -14.29 -5.94 1.34
C TYR A 183 -14.08 -5.21 2.67
N TYR A 184 -13.86 -3.89 2.63
CA TYR A 184 -13.53 -3.07 3.80
C TYR A 184 -14.70 -3.00 4.79
N SER A 185 -14.41 -3.13 6.09
CA SER A 185 -15.43 -3.25 7.13
C SER A 185 -16.41 -2.05 7.19
N PRO A 186 -15.95 -0.79 7.03
CA PRO A 186 -16.83 0.39 6.91
C PRO A 186 -17.68 0.50 5.65
N ASN A 187 -17.46 -0.31 4.60
CA ASN A 187 -18.24 -0.21 3.38
C ASN A 187 -19.64 -0.83 3.54
N HIS A 188 -20.65 -0.03 3.88
CA HIS A 188 -21.99 -0.54 4.13
C HIS A 188 -22.71 -1.02 2.85
N VAL A 189 -22.22 -0.65 1.66
CA VAL A 189 -22.80 -1.04 0.37
C VAL A 189 -22.65 -2.55 0.11
N THR A 190 -21.64 -3.19 0.72
CA THR A 190 -21.30 -4.60 0.46
C THR A 190 -21.65 -5.56 1.61
N VAL A 191 -22.43 -5.09 2.59
CA VAL A 191 -22.92 -5.93 3.70
C VAL A 191 -23.82 -7.03 3.14
N ASN A 192 -23.63 -8.27 3.61
CA ASN A 192 -24.37 -9.47 3.19
C ASN A 192 -24.28 -9.83 1.70
N ILE A 193 -23.29 -9.29 0.96
CA ILE A 193 -22.98 -9.74 -0.41
C ILE A 193 -21.88 -10.80 -0.34
N THR A 194 -22.01 -11.91 -1.05
CA THR A 194 -21.01 -13.00 -0.99
C THR A 194 -19.83 -12.80 -1.95
N ASP A 195 -20.06 -12.06 -3.04
CA ASP A 195 -19.04 -11.72 -4.02
C ASP A 195 -19.36 -10.33 -4.64
N PRO A 196 -19.00 -9.23 -3.95
CA PRO A 196 -19.33 -7.88 -4.40
C PRO A 196 -18.68 -7.59 -5.76
N ALA A 197 -19.51 -7.14 -6.71
CA ALA A 197 -19.16 -6.91 -8.12
C ALA A 197 -18.66 -8.16 -8.88
N ASN A 198 -18.89 -9.37 -8.36
CA ASN A 198 -18.35 -10.64 -8.87
C ASN A 198 -16.80 -10.67 -8.95
N GLN A 199 -16.13 -9.87 -8.10
CA GLN A 199 -14.69 -9.68 -8.19
C GLN A 199 -13.91 -10.93 -7.77
N LEU A 200 -14.39 -11.73 -6.82
CA LEU A 200 -13.73 -12.97 -6.41
C LEU A 200 -13.80 -14.02 -7.53
N ALA A 201 -14.99 -14.25 -8.10
CA ALA A 201 -15.15 -15.17 -9.24
C ALA A 201 -14.35 -14.70 -10.47
N TRP A 202 -14.33 -13.39 -10.73
CA TRP A 202 -13.51 -12.79 -11.78
C TRP A 202 -12.01 -13.03 -11.54
N LEU A 203 -11.53 -12.79 -10.32
CA LEU A 203 -10.12 -12.98 -9.94
C LEU A 203 -9.69 -14.43 -10.14
N GLU A 204 -10.48 -15.40 -9.68
CA GLU A 204 -10.20 -16.82 -9.88
C GLU A 204 -10.10 -17.17 -11.37
N GLY A 205 -11.00 -16.63 -12.20
CA GLY A 205 -10.97 -16.83 -13.64
C GLY A 205 -9.72 -16.24 -14.31
N ILE A 206 -9.28 -15.05 -13.89
CA ILE A 206 -8.07 -14.42 -14.41
C ILE A 206 -6.82 -15.18 -13.98
N LEU A 207 -6.72 -15.61 -12.72
CA LEU A 207 -5.58 -16.38 -12.22
C LEU A 207 -5.47 -17.75 -12.90
N GLU A 208 -6.59 -18.46 -13.08
CA GLU A 208 -6.64 -19.73 -13.82
C GLU A 208 -6.15 -19.55 -15.26
N ALA A 209 -6.68 -18.54 -15.97
CA ALA A 209 -6.25 -18.22 -17.33
C ALA A 209 -4.76 -17.82 -17.40
N SER A 210 -4.25 -17.12 -16.38
CA SER A 210 -2.84 -16.72 -16.28
C SER A 210 -1.94 -17.93 -16.09
N SER A 211 -2.36 -18.91 -15.27
CA SER A 211 -1.68 -20.20 -15.10
C SER A 211 -1.58 -20.95 -16.43
N GLN A 212 -2.70 -21.08 -17.16
CA GLN A 212 -2.75 -21.78 -18.45
C GLN A 212 -1.88 -21.10 -19.52
N LYS A 213 -1.81 -19.77 -19.51
CA LYS A 213 -0.96 -18.96 -20.40
C LYS A 213 0.49 -18.82 -19.91
N LYS A 214 0.84 -19.44 -18.77
CA LYS A 214 2.17 -19.37 -18.14
C LYS A 214 2.61 -17.94 -17.83
N GLU A 215 1.66 -17.05 -17.56
CA GLU A 215 1.93 -15.67 -17.12
C GLU A 215 2.39 -15.66 -15.66
N LYS A 216 3.09 -14.60 -15.26
CA LYS A 216 3.27 -14.26 -13.85
C LYS A 216 2.36 -13.11 -13.47
N VAL A 217 1.99 -13.03 -12.20
CA VAL A 217 1.01 -12.05 -11.73
C VAL A 217 1.58 -11.21 -10.59
N TYR A 218 1.40 -9.90 -10.67
CA TYR A 218 1.44 -9.01 -9.52
C TYR A 218 0.02 -8.60 -9.15
N ILE A 219 -0.34 -8.77 -7.88
CA ILE A 219 -1.59 -8.29 -7.31
C ILE A 219 -1.34 -6.91 -6.71
N ILE A 220 -2.15 -5.93 -7.08
CA ILE A 220 -2.19 -4.64 -6.38
C ILE A 220 -3.59 -4.40 -5.84
N GLY A 221 -3.68 -3.77 -4.68
CA GLY A 221 -4.93 -3.34 -4.06
C GLY A 221 -4.65 -2.23 -3.06
N HIS A 222 -5.69 -1.62 -2.51
CA HIS A 222 -5.50 -0.58 -1.50
C HIS A 222 -5.47 -1.17 -0.10
N VAL A 223 -6.64 -1.58 0.42
CA VAL A 223 -6.75 -2.26 1.73
C VAL A 223 -6.12 -3.65 1.63
N PRO A 224 -5.13 -4.00 2.47
CA PRO A 224 -4.48 -5.30 2.46
C PRO A 224 -5.41 -6.42 2.96
N ILE A 225 -5.01 -7.66 2.69
CA ILE A 225 -5.52 -8.83 3.41
C ILE A 225 -4.76 -9.01 4.73
N GLY A 226 -5.18 -9.98 5.54
CA GLY A 226 -4.53 -10.33 6.80
C GLY A 226 -4.95 -9.42 7.96
N TYR A 227 -4.17 -9.53 9.03
CA TYR A 227 -4.41 -8.86 10.30
C TYR A 227 -3.67 -7.53 10.39
N LEU A 228 -4.28 -6.53 11.04
CA LEU A 228 -3.64 -5.26 11.32
C LEU A 228 -2.52 -5.47 12.36
N PRO A 229 -1.26 -5.11 12.06
CA PRO A 229 -0.13 -5.43 12.93
C PRO A 229 -0.08 -4.60 14.23
N PHE A 230 -0.94 -3.59 14.32
CA PHE A 230 -1.10 -2.70 15.48
C PHE A 230 -2.42 -2.93 16.24
N ALA A 231 -3.25 -3.89 15.82
CA ALA A 231 -4.52 -4.21 16.47
C ALA A 231 -4.72 -5.71 16.59
N ARG A 232 -5.17 -6.15 17.77
CA ARG A 232 -5.35 -7.57 18.05
C ARG A 232 -6.64 -8.10 17.44
N ASN A 233 -6.59 -9.31 16.87
CA ASN A 233 -7.75 -10.04 16.33
C ASN A 233 -8.59 -9.21 15.34
N THR A 234 -7.95 -8.28 14.61
CA THR A 234 -8.63 -7.37 13.69
C THR A 234 -8.03 -7.50 12.30
N THR A 235 -8.80 -8.00 11.35
CA THR A 235 -8.43 -8.03 9.93
C THR A 235 -8.64 -6.67 9.27
N ALA A 236 -7.83 -6.35 8.25
CA ALA A 236 -7.94 -5.09 7.52
C ALA A 236 -9.24 -5.00 6.68
N ILE A 237 -9.69 -6.13 6.14
CA ILE A 237 -10.99 -6.32 5.48
C ILE A 237 -11.88 -7.26 6.30
N ARG A 238 -13.17 -7.39 5.99
CA ARG A 238 -14.04 -8.32 6.73
C ARG A 238 -13.53 -9.75 6.62
N GLU A 239 -13.53 -10.47 7.74
CA GLU A 239 -12.96 -11.82 7.87
C GLU A 239 -13.43 -12.78 6.77
N TYR A 240 -14.72 -12.79 6.43
CA TYR A 240 -15.25 -13.62 5.34
C TYR A 240 -14.48 -13.44 4.01
N TYR A 241 -14.21 -12.20 3.62
CA TYR A 241 -13.49 -11.91 2.38
C TYR A 241 -11.99 -12.15 2.53
N ASN A 242 -11.44 -11.91 3.72
CA ASN A 242 -10.06 -12.25 4.03
C ASN A 242 -9.79 -13.75 3.79
N GLU A 243 -10.60 -14.62 4.39
CA GLU A 243 -10.49 -16.07 4.23
C GLU A 243 -10.64 -16.51 2.77
N ARG A 244 -11.59 -15.91 2.04
CA ARG A 244 -11.80 -16.19 0.62
C ARG A 244 -10.58 -15.81 -0.22
N LEU A 245 -10.00 -14.63 0.00
CA LEU A 245 -8.81 -14.18 -0.73
C LEU A 245 -7.57 -15.00 -0.37
N VAL A 246 -7.36 -15.29 0.92
CA VAL A 246 -6.27 -16.18 1.37
C VAL A 246 -6.36 -17.53 0.65
N LYS A 247 -7.54 -18.13 0.57
CA LYS A 247 -7.75 -19.40 -0.15
C LYS A 247 -7.43 -19.29 -1.65
N ILE A 248 -7.87 -18.21 -2.30
CA ILE A 248 -7.58 -17.97 -3.73
C ILE A 248 -6.08 -17.81 -3.94
N PHE A 249 -5.41 -16.99 -3.13
CA PHE A 249 -3.98 -16.74 -3.26
C PHE A 249 -3.13 -17.98 -2.94
N ARG A 250 -3.54 -18.81 -1.97
CA ARG A 250 -2.93 -20.14 -1.73
C ARG A 250 -3.00 -21.01 -2.99
N LYS A 251 -4.19 -21.13 -3.57
CA LYS A 251 -4.44 -21.96 -4.77
C LYS A 251 -3.58 -21.55 -5.97
N TYR A 252 -3.36 -20.26 -6.17
CA TYR A 252 -2.66 -19.72 -7.34
C TYR A 252 -1.27 -19.13 -7.04
N SER A 253 -0.67 -19.49 -5.90
CA SER A 253 0.62 -18.96 -5.45
C SER A 253 1.77 -19.18 -6.44
N SER A 254 1.73 -20.26 -7.22
CA SER A 254 2.72 -20.55 -8.28
C SER A 254 2.72 -19.52 -9.42
N VAL A 255 1.61 -18.80 -9.61
CA VAL A 255 1.42 -17.77 -10.64
C VAL A 255 1.70 -16.38 -10.08
N ILE A 256 1.31 -16.14 -8.82
CA ILE A 256 1.46 -14.84 -8.16
C ILE A 256 2.91 -14.66 -7.70
N ALA A 257 3.59 -13.66 -8.24
CA ALA A 257 4.99 -13.35 -7.95
C ALA A 257 5.18 -12.26 -6.88
N GLY A 258 4.11 -11.55 -6.50
CA GLY A 258 4.13 -10.53 -5.47
C GLY A 258 2.78 -9.82 -5.29
N GLN A 259 2.52 -9.32 -4.09
CA GLN A 259 1.30 -8.57 -3.78
C GLN A 259 1.66 -7.24 -3.10
N PHE A 260 0.99 -6.16 -3.47
CA PHE A 260 1.34 -4.80 -3.08
C PHE A 260 0.11 -4.00 -2.65
N PHE A 261 0.16 -3.45 -1.44
CA PHE A 261 -0.95 -2.75 -0.79
C PHE A 261 -0.52 -1.42 -0.17
N GLY A 262 -1.48 -0.62 0.27
CA GLY A 262 -1.28 0.64 0.99
C GLY A 262 -2.15 0.69 2.26
N HIS A 263 -2.94 1.75 2.42
CA HIS A 263 -4.00 1.94 3.41
C HIS A 263 -3.53 2.11 4.87
N THR A 264 -2.60 1.28 5.34
CA THR A 264 -2.20 1.28 6.76
C THR A 264 -1.27 2.45 7.10
N HIS A 265 -0.69 3.10 6.08
CA HIS A 265 0.35 4.12 6.18
C HIS A 265 1.61 3.62 6.91
N ARG A 266 1.83 2.30 6.93
CA ARG A 266 2.96 1.67 7.62
C ARG A 266 3.74 0.77 6.68
N ASP A 267 5.04 0.69 6.92
CA ASP A 267 5.89 -0.25 6.20
C ASP A 267 5.71 -1.64 6.82
N SER A 268 5.01 -2.54 6.12
CA SER A 268 4.80 -3.89 6.61
C SER A 268 5.02 -4.91 5.52
N ILE A 269 5.40 -6.11 5.95
CA ILE A 269 5.51 -7.28 5.09
C ILE A 269 4.61 -8.36 5.65
N MET A 270 4.12 -9.22 4.77
CA MET A 270 3.41 -10.44 5.17
C MET A 270 3.88 -11.59 4.31
N VAL A 271 3.91 -12.78 4.88
CA VAL A 271 4.23 -14.02 4.18
C VAL A 271 3.03 -14.93 4.25
N LEU A 272 2.47 -15.26 3.09
CA LEU A 272 1.40 -16.24 3.01
C LEU A 272 2.01 -17.64 3.05
N LEU A 273 1.55 -18.45 4.00
CA LEU A 273 1.87 -19.87 4.11
C LEU A 273 0.79 -20.75 3.47
N ASP A 274 1.18 -21.92 2.95
CA ASP A 274 0.24 -22.98 2.57
C ASP A 274 -0.34 -23.70 3.80
N GLU A 275 -1.13 -24.77 3.58
CA GLU A 275 -1.78 -25.52 4.66
C GLU A 275 -0.75 -26.36 5.47
N GLU A 276 0.41 -26.65 4.89
CA GLU A 276 1.54 -27.35 5.51
C GLU A 276 2.55 -26.40 6.18
N GLY A 277 2.30 -25.09 6.19
CA GLY A 277 3.14 -24.07 6.81
C GLY A 277 4.40 -23.70 6.01
N GLN A 278 4.44 -24.02 4.71
CA GLN A 278 5.50 -23.56 3.81
C GLN A 278 5.19 -22.17 3.25
N PRO A 279 6.17 -21.27 3.16
CA PRO A 279 5.94 -19.94 2.61
C PRO A 279 5.81 -19.99 1.09
N ILE A 280 4.74 -19.39 0.56
CA ILE A 280 4.36 -19.50 -0.85
C ILE A 280 4.14 -18.16 -1.55
N ASN A 281 3.93 -17.05 -0.81
CA ASN A 281 3.71 -15.74 -1.40
C ASN A 281 4.18 -14.59 -0.50
N SER A 282 4.81 -13.58 -1.10
CA SER A 282 5.29 -12.37 -0.44
C SER A 282 4.33 -11.21 -0.67
N LEU A 283 3.93 -10.52 0.40
CA LEU A 283 3.06 -9.35 0.35
C LEU A 283 3.74 -8.17 1.02
N PHE A 284 3.53 -6.98 0.46
CA PHE A 284 4.15 -5.74 0.93
C PHE A 284 3.09 -4.66 1.07
N VAL A 285 3.10 -3.99 2.22
CA VAL A 285 2.27 -2.81 2.49
C VAL A 285 3.20 -1.60 2.51
N ALA A 286 2.92 -0.63 1.64
CA ALA A 286 3.71 0.59 1.56
C ALA A 286 3.25 1.63 2.57
N PRO A 287 4.19 2.38 3.18
CA PRO A 287 3.83 3.55 3.96
C PRO A 287 3.30 4.64 3.04
N ALA A 288 2.62 5.60 3.66
CA ALA A 288 2.03 6.72 2.97
C ALA A 288 3.05 7.82 2.64
N VAL A 289 2.71 8.64 1.65
CA VAL A 289 3.32 9.98 1.51
C VAL A 289 2.76 10.91 2.59
N THR A 290 1.46 10.82 2.90
CA THR A 290 0.90 11.61 4.01
C THR A 290 1.52 11.23 5.37
N PRO A 291 1.85 12.21 6.22
CA PRO A 291 2.34 11.97 7.58
C PRO A 291 1.22 12.04 8.62
N VAL A 292 -0.04 12.07 8.21
CA VAL A 292 -1.16 12.34 9.13
C VAL A 292 -1.28 11.28 10.22
N LYS A 293 -1.53 11.74 11.44
CA LYS A 293 -2.01 10.92 12.55
C LYS A 293 -3.12 11.66 13.29
N ASN A 294 -3.95 10.91 14.01
CA ASN A 294 -4.89 11.50 14.95
C ASN A 294 -4.17 12.04 16.19
N VAL A 295 -4.83 12.95 16.92
CA VAL A 295 -4.29 13.58 18.15
C VAL A 295 -3.93 12.53 19.21
N TRP A 296 -4.77 11.49 19.35
CA TRP A 296 -4.62 10.43 20.34
C TRP A 296 -3.52 9.41 20.00
N GLN A 297 -3.07 9.36 18.75
CA GLN A 297 -2.03 8.43 18.32
C GLN A 297 -0.65 8.97 18.73
N MET A 298 0.15 8.10 19.33
CA MET A 298 1.55 8.41 19.68
C MET A 298 2.47 8.37 18.45
N GLU A 299 2.12 7.53 17.49
CA GLU A 299 2.91 7.24 16.29
C GLU A 299 2.29 7.86 15.04
N SER A 300 3.15 8.30 14.13
CA SER A 300 2.84 8.50 12.71
C SER A 300 3.90 7.78 11.87
N ASN A 301 3.91 8.04 10.57
CA ASN A 301 5.00 7.75 9.65
C ASN A 301 5.61 9.06 9.13
N ASN A 302 6.91 9.04 8.81
CA ASN A 302 7.40 10.01 7.85
C ASN A 302 6.85 9.72 6.44
N PRO A 303 6.80 10.73 5.55
CA PRO A 303 6.49 10.51 4.14
C PRO A 303 7.43 9.49 3.50
N GLY A 304 6.88 8.50 2.81
CA GLY A 304 7.63 7.40 2.20
C GLY A 304 7.28 7.12 0.73
N VAL A 305 8.28 6.71 -0.05
CA VAL A 305 8.11 6.13 -1.39
C VAL A 305 9.08 4.96 -1.54
N ARG A 306 8.74 3.92 -2.30
CA ARG A 306 9.61 2.74 -2.43
C ARG A 306 9.82 2.26 -3.85
N LEU A 307 10.99 1.67 -4.08
CA LEU A 307 11.42 1.11 -5.34
C LEU A 307 11.68 -0.37 -5.17
N TYR A 308 11.08 -1.20 -6.02
CA TYR A 308 11.35 -2.62 -6.06
C TYR A 308 12.35 -2.93 -7.16
N GLN A 309 13.18 -3.94 -6.92
CA GLN A 309 14.01 -4.60 -7.92
C GLN A 309 13.42 -5.98 -8.22
N TYR A 310 13.38 -6.35 -9.50
CA TYR A 310 12.86 -7.65 -9.93
C TYR A 310 13.70 -8.24 -11.07
N ASP A 311 13.66 -9.56 -11.17
CA ASP A 311 14.26 -10.31 -12.27
C ASP A 311 13.36 -10.15 -13.52
N PRO A 312 13.87 -9.57 -14.63
CA PRO A 312 13.08 -9.36 -15.84
C PRO A 312 12.58 -10.65 -16.47
N LEU A 313 13.22 -11.80 -16.22
CA LEU A 313 12.90 -13.06 -16.88
C LEU A 313 11.68 -13.74 -16.26
N ASN A 314 11.58 -13.76 -14.93
CA ASN A 314 10.57 -14.52 -14.19
C ASN A 314 9.75 -13.67 -13.20
N TYR A 315 10.04 -12.36 -13.10
CA TYR A 315 9.39 -11.39 -12.23
C TYR A 315 9.48 -11.68 -10.72
N SER A 316 10.43 -12.52 -10.27
CA SER A 316 10.72 -12.67 -8.85
C SER A 316 11.28 -11.36 -8.29
N LEU A 317 10.84 -10.98 -7.10
CA LEU A 317 11.32 -9.80 -6.40
C LEU A 317 12.72 -10.06 -5.82
N LEU A 318 13.64 -9.15 -6.11
CA LEU A 318 15.03 -9.23 -5.72
C LEU A 318 15.35 -8.32 -4.54
N ASP A 319 14.78 -7.11 -4.51
CA ASP A 319 15.03 -6.15 -3.43
C ASP A 319 13.92 -5.09 -3.31
N LEU A 320 13.89 -4.38 -2.18
CA LEU A 320 13.05 -3.22 -1.92
C LEU A 320 13.90 -2.12 -1.28
N TRP A 321 13.91 -0.96 -1.93
CA TRP A 321 14.58 0.25 -1.44
C TRP A 321 13.52 1.21 -0.95
N GLN A 322 13.48 1.44 0.36
CA GLN A 322 12.56 2.38 0.99
C GLN A 322 13.25 3.74 1.09
N PHE A 323 12.58 4.77 0.60
CA PHE A 323 13.00 6.15 0.72
C PHE A 323 12.02 6.91 1.59
N TYR A 324 12.51 7.93 2.28
CA TYR A 324 11.68 8.76 3.13
C TYR A 324 12.16 10.20 3.18
N LEU A 325 11.25 11.07 3.62
CA LEU A 325 11.56 12.44 4.01
C LEU A 325 11.49 12.55 5.53
N ASP A 326 12.59 12.96 6.17
CA ASP A 326 12.52 13.36 7.58
C ASP A 326 11.75 14.68 7.68
N LEU A 327 10.44 14.61 7.96
CA LEU A 327 9.55 15.76 7.88
C LEU A 327 9.97 16.88 8.84
N ARG A 328 10.49 16.52 10.03
CA ARG A 328 10.96 17.51 11.01
C ARG A 328 12.18 18.26 10.51
N ASP A 329 13.16 17.54 9.95
CA ASP A 329 14.36 18.14 9.38
C ASP A 329 14.02 18.99 8.15
N ALA A 330 13.15 18.48 7.27
CA ALA A 330 12.72 19.17 6.06
C ALA A 330 12.02 20.50 6.36
N ASN A 331 11.07 20.50 7.31
CA ASN A 331 10.39 21.71 7.73
C ASN A 331 11.33 22.71 8.42
N LYS A 332 12.29 22.22 9.23
CA LYS A 332 13.27 23.08 9.91
C LYS A 332 14.23 23.76 8.94
N LYS A 333 14.64 23.06 7.88
CA LYS A 333 15.59 23.55 6.87
C LYS A 333 14.92 24.22 5.67
N ASN A 334 13.61 24.04 5.51
CA ASN A 334 12.88 24.40 4.30
C ASN A 334 13.48 23.72 3.04
N GLU A 335 13.88 22.46 3.17
CA GLU A 335 14.48 21.65 2.09
C GLU A 335 13.96 20.21 2.13
N SER A 336 13.41 19.72 1.03
CA SER A 336 12.87 18.34 0.92
C SER A 336 13.97 17.30 0.61
N ASN A 337 14.87 17.07 1.55
CA ASN A 337 15.99 16.14 1.41
C ASN A 337 15.55 14.67 1.58
N TRP A 338 14.85 14.13 0.58
CA TRP A 338 14.49 12.71 0.49
C TRP A 338 15.75 11.85 0.47
N LYS A 339 15.75 10.77 1.27
CA LYS A 339 16.92 9.91 1.46
C LYS A 339 16.53 8.45 1.54
N LEU A 340 17.48 7.58 1.22
CA LEU A 340 17.34 6.13 1.42
C LEU A 340 17.20 5.87 2.92
N GLU A 341 16.10 5.23 3.30
CA GLU A 341 15.90 4.73 4.66
C GLU A 341 16.67 3.43 4.82
N TYR A 342 16.36 2.44 3.98
CA TYR A 342 17.01 1.14 3.98
C TYR A 342 16.86 0.41 2.64
N ILE A 343 17.70 -0.60 2.46
CA ILE A 343 17.59 -1.64 1.42
C ILE A 343 17.24 -2.93 2.14
N LEU A 344 16.14 -3.58 1.80
CA LEU A 344 15.55 -4.66 2.59
C LEU A 344 16.52 -5.82 2.78
N THR A 345 17.13 -6.32 1.70
CA THR A 345 18.10 -7.44 1.76
C THR A 345 19.26 -7.14 2.71
N LYS A 346 19.84 -5.94 2.60
CA LYS A 346 20.94 -5.48 3.46
C LYS A 346 20.52 -5.25 4.91
N ALA A 347 19.35 -4.67 5.12
CA ALA A 347 18.82 -4.33 6.43
C ALA A 347 18.53 -5.57 7.26
N TYR A 348 18.05 -6.64 6.61
CA TYR A 348 17.60 -7.86 7.27
C TYR A 348 18.47 -9.09 7.02
N GLY A 349 19.57 -8.94 6.28
CA GLY A 349 20.51 -10.03 6.04
C GLY A 349 19.93 -11.19 5.24
N ILE A 350 19.02 -10.91 4.31
CA ILE A 350 18.39 -11.90 3.43
C ILE A 350 18.81 -11.72 1.97
N GLU A 351 18.70 -12.78 1.18
CA GLU A 351 19.22 -12.80 -0.20
C GLU A 351 18.30 -12.12 -1.22
N ASP A 352 16.99 -12.30 -1.09
CA ASP A 352 15.98 -11.73 -1.97
C ASP A 352 14.63 -11.56 -1.23
N LEU A 353 13.57 -11.25 -1.98
CA LEU A 353 12.22 -10.99 -1.46
C LEU A 353 11.27 -12.18 -1.68
N LYS A 354 11.80 -13.37 -1.97
CA LYS A 354 11.00 -14.59 -2.11
C LYS A 354 10.38 -14.98 -0.76
N PRO A 355 9.28 -15.76 -0.78
CA PRO A 355 8.56 -16.14 0.43
C PRO A 355 9.46 -16.80 1.48
N GLU A 356 10.39 -17.65 1.05
CA GLU A 356 11.31 -18.37 1.94
C GLU A 356 12.24 -17.41 2.68
N SER A 357 12.85 -16.45 1.97
CA SER A 357 13.72 -15.45 2.58
C SER A 357 12.99 -14.54 3.56
N LEU A 358 11.78 -14.09 3.22
CA LEU A 358 10.96 -13.28 4.12
C LEU A 358 10.47 -14.07 5.34
N TYR A 359 10.19 -15.37 5.18
CA TYR A 359 9.80 -16.22 6.30
C TYR A 359 10.95 -16.44 7.27
N GLU A 360 12.17 -16.67 6.77
CA GLU A 360 13.36 -16.73 7.61
C GLU A 360 13.64 -15.39 8.32
N MET A 361 13.43 -14.26 7.65
CA MET A 361 13.44 -12.95 8.31
C MET A 361 12.40 -12.89 9.44
N ALA A 362 11.14 -13.27 9.20
CA ALA A 362 10.09 -13.25 10.21
C ALA A 362 10.43 -14.11 11.46
N LYS A 363 11.07 -15.27 11.25
CA LYS A 363 11.61 -16.09 12.36
C LYS A 363 12.68 -15.36 13.16
N GLN A 364 13.59 -14.65 12.51
CA GLN A 364 14.62 -13.84 13.20
C GLN A 364 14.02 -12.65 13.98
N LEU A 365 12.96 -12.03 13.45
CA LEU A 365 12.22 -11.00 14.17
C LEU A 365 11.56 -11.56 15.44
N SER A 366 11.11 -12.80 15.39
CA SER A 366 10.41 -13.48 16.50
C SER A 366 11.31 -13.81 17.70
N VAL A 367 12.63 -13.80 17.53
CA VAL A 367 13.58 -14.11 18.61
C VAL A 367 13.41 -13.13 19.80
N PRO A 368 13.45 -13.61 21.06
CA PRO A 368 13.42 -12.74 22.24
C PRO A 368 14.53 -11.68 22.19
N HIS A 369 14.20 -10.42 22.50
CA HIS A 369 15.13 -9.28 22.42
C HIS A 369 15.84 -9.11 21.06
N SER A 370 15.15 -9.46 19.96
CA SER A 370 15.66 -9.27 18.60
C SER A 370 15.87 -7.79 18.29
N THR A 371 17.13 -7.37 18.15
CA THR A 371 17.49 -6.03 17.63
C THR A 371 17.03 -5.83 16.19
N LEU A 372 16.88 -6.93 15.44
CA LEU A 372 16.32 -6.91 14.10
C LEU A 372 14.85 -6.49 14.11
N PHE A 373 14.10 -6.91 15.14
CA PHE A 373 12.72 -6.47 15.36
C PHE A 373 12.64 -4.98 15.74
N GLU A 374 13.55 -4.47 16.57
CA GLU A 374 13.61 -3.04 16.87
C GLU A 374 13.86 -2.22 15.60
N GLN A 375 14.77 -2.67 14.74
CA GLN A 375 15.00 -2.06 13.43
C GLN A 375 13.77 -2.17 12.51
N TYR A 376 13.11 -3.33 12.48
CA TYR A 376 11.86 -3.52 11.75
C TYR A 376 10.78 -2.54 12.23
N TYR A 377 10.60 -2.37 13.53
CA TYR A 377 9.61 -1.46 14.07
C TYR A 377 9.93 0.01 13.80
N SER A 378 11.22 0.40 13.84
CA SER A 378 11.64 1.73 13.40
C SER A 378 11.27 1.97 11.94
N ASN A 379 11.46 0.99 11.06
CA ASN A 379 11.09 1.08 9.65
C ASN A 379 9.56 1.04 9.44
N PHE A 380 8.82 0.29 10.27
CA PHE A 380 7.36 0.22 10.24
C PHE A 380 6.70 1.60 10.35
N ILE A 381 7.26 2.49 11.18
CA ILE A 381 6.87 3.90 11.32
C ILE A 381 7.73 4.85 10.46
N VAL A 382 8.45 4.36 9.46
CA VAL A 382 9.31 5.12 8.54
C VAL A 382 10.28 6.05 9.28
N SER A 383 10.93 5.51 10.31
CA SER A 383 11.87 6.23 11.18
C SER A 383 11.27 7.50 11.81
N TYR A 384 9.94 7.56 11.99
CA TYR A 384 9.22 8.70 12.55
C TYR A 384 9.79 9.11 13.91
N ASN A 385 9.99 8.16 14.81
CA ASN A 385 10.61 8.41 16.10
C ASN A 385 11.30 7.16 16.65
N LYS A 386 12.62 7.20 16.70
CA LYS A 386 13.47 6.08 17.17
C LYS A 386 13.35 5.79 18.66
N THR A 387 12.72 6.67 19.45
CA THR A 387 12.50 6.41 20.88
C THR A 387 11.26 5.57 21.15
N ILE A 388 10.44 5.32 20.13
CA ILE A 388 9.24 4.50 20.27
C ILE A 388 9.65 3.04 20.13
N VAL A 389 9.32 2.23 21.13
CA VAL A 389 9.68 0.81 21.21
C VAL A 389 8.41 -0.03 21.23
N CYS A 390 8.42 -1.12 20.46
CA CYS A 390 7.35 -2.10 20.43
C CYS A 390 7.77 -3.34 21.22
N GLU A 391 7.24 -3.46 22.44
CA GLU A 391 7.52 -4.58 23.31
C GLU A 391 6.27 -5.42 23.56
N GLU A 392 6.48 -6.63 24.06
CA GLU A 392 5.42 -7.52 24.54
C GLU A 392 4.22 -7.62 23.57
N GLY A 393 3.06 -7.08 23.95
CA GLY A 393 1.79 -7.15 23.21
C GLY A 393 1.90 -6.60 21.79
N CYS A 394 2.64 -5.49 21.64
CA CYS A 394 2.90 -4.89 20.35
C CYS A 394 3.69 -5.85 19.45
N LYS A 395 4.78 -6.42 19.97
CA LYS A 395 5.61 -7.36 19.22
C LYS A 395 4.84 -8.60 18.81
N THR A 396 4.04 -9.17 19.71
CA THR A 396 3.18 -10.31 19.41
C THR A 396 2.20 -10.01 18.27
N CYS A 397 1.54 -8.84 18.28
CA CYS A 397 0.62 -8.46 17.19
C CYS A 397 1.34 -8.33 15.84
N GLN A 398 2.52 -7.69 15.83
CA GLN A 398 3.35 -7.54 14.64
C GLN A 398 3.77 -8.90 14.07
N ILE A 399 4.40 -9.75 14.89
CA ILE A 399 4.93 -11.05 14.48
C ILE A 399 3.84 -11.99 13.98
N CYS A 400 2.68 -12.02 14.65
CA CYS A 400 1.57 -12.85 14.22
C CYS A 400 0.95 -12.33 12.92
N ALA A 401 0.79 -11.01 12.76
CA ALA A 401 0.26 -10.43 11.53
C ALA A 401 1.18 -10.63 10.31
N ILE A 402 2.51 -10.65 10.50
CA ILE A 402 3.48 -10.91 9.43
C ILE A 402 3.34 -12.34 8.89
N GLN A 403 3.13 -13.33 9.76
CA GLN A 403 3.23 -14.75 9.39
C GLN A 403 1.89 -15.42 9.13
N TYR A 404 0.78 -14.90 9.68
CA TYR A 404 -0.48 -15.61 9.73
C TYR A 404 -1.63 -14.71 9.27
N LEU A 405 -2.14 -15.02 8.07
CA LEU A 405 -3.10 -14.18 7.36
C LEU A 405 -4.53 -14.73 7.42
N ASP A 406 -4.72 -15.97 7.88
CA ASP A 406 -6.03 -16.56 8.15
C ASP A 406 -6.32 -16.64 9.64
N TYR A 407 -7.60 -16.75 9.98
CA TYR A 407 -8.09 -16.76 11.35
C TYR A 407 -7.45 -17.84 12.22
N SER A 408 -7.40 -19.09 11.72
CA SER A 408 -6.95 -20.22 12.52
C SER A 408 -5.49 -20.03 12.93
N SER A 409 -4.63 -19.76 11.96
CA SER A 409 -3.20 -19.65 12.19
C SER A 409 -2.83 -18.40 13.00
N TYR A 410 -3.54 -17.28 12.80
CA TYR A 410 -3.32 -16.06 13.57
C TYR A 410 -3.74 -16.25 15.04
N ALA A 411 -4.93 -16.82 15.28
CA ALA A 411 -5.42 -17.09 16.63
C ALA A 411 -4.47 -18.03 17.39
N ASP A 412 -3.97 -19.08 16.73
CA ASP A 412 -3.00 -20.00 17.31
C ASP A 412 -1.69 -19.29 17.69
N CYS A 413 -1.17 -18.43 16.82
CA CYS A 413 0.02 -17.63 17.12
C CYS A 413 -0.16 -16.75 18.36
N ILE A 414 -1.27 -16.00 18.42
CA ILE A 414 -1.58 -15.12 19.54
C ILE A 414 -1.64 -15.92 20.85
N ASN A 415 -2.34 -17.06 20.86
CA ASN A 415 -2.48 -17.89 22.05
C ASN A 415 -1.13 -18.49 22.50
N GLN A 416 -0.28 -18.90 21.56
CA GLN A 416 1.05 -19.43 21.87
C GLN A 416 1.99 -18.38 22.45
N GLU A 417 1.99 -17.18 21.89
CA GLU A 417 2.83 -16.07 22.36
C GLU A 417 2.38 -15.56 23.74
N GLU A 418 1.10 -15.66 24.08
CA GLU A 418 0.61 -15.40 25.43
C GLU A 418 1.03 -16.46 26.43
N ALA A 419 0.98 -17.75 26.05
CA ALA A 419 1.39 -18.84 26.92
C ALA A 419 2.89 -18.84 27.25
N ARG A 420 3.71 -18.08 26.50
CA ARG A 420 5.16 -17.91 26.72
C ARG A 420 5.52 -16.78 27.68
N ARG A 421 4.56 -15.94 28.06
CA ARG A 421 4.72 -14.90 29.08
C ARG A 421 4.41 -15.45 30.46
#